data_AF-A0A382DFT2-F1
#
_entry.id   AF-A0A382DFT2-F1
#
_cell.length_a   1.000
_cell.length_b   1.000
_cell.length_c   1.000
_cell.angle_alpha   90.00
_cell.angle_beta   90.00
_cell.angle_gamma   90.00
#
_symmetry.space_group_name_H-M   'P 1'
#
loop_
_entity.id
_entity.type
_entity.pdbx_description
1 polymer ?
#
loop_
_entity_poly.entity_id
_entity_poly.type
_entity_poly.pdbx_seq_one_letter_code
_entity_poly.pdbx_strand_id
1 'polypeptide(L)'
;MKEPHHQRKVGYGMIMVAASLALIGILQLFIGPDVLFGDDIQRQQIEVFEDCEANGFQEPQCAKWLDEMQLQECRENKDIESSECRKYRTWVIQDQELEEILENAKNNE
;
A
#
# COMPACT_ATOMS: atom_id res chain seq x y z
N MET A 1 17.19 -38.98 34.99
CA MET A 1 16.81 -37.54 34.95
C MET A 1 15.47 -37.46 34.25
N LYS A 2 14.42 -36.93 34.88
CA LYS A 2 13.09 -36.77 34.25
C LYS A 2 12.96 -35.32 33.82
N GLU A 3 13.29 -35.05 32.56
CA GLU A 3 13.26 -33.70 32.00
C GLU A 3 11.80 -33.21 31.86
N PRO A 4 11.48 -31.97 32.27
CA PRO A 4 10.13 -31.43 32.11
C PRO A 4 9.93 -31.00 30.66
N HIS A 5 9.36 -31.88 29.83
CA HIS A 5 8.97 -31.52 28.47
C HIS A 5 7.86 -30.45 28.50
N HIS A 6 8.14 -29.28 27.93
CA HIS A 6 7.25 -28.12 27.91
C HIS A 6 6.15 -28.23 26.83
N GLN A 7 5.52 -29.42 26.73
CA GLN A 7 4.51 -29.79 25.72
C GLN A 7 3.24 -28.92 25.76
N ARG A 8 2.99 -28.20 26.86
CA ARG A 8 1.81 -27.34 27.00
C ARG A 8 1.93 -26.00 26.27
N LYS A 9 3.13 -25.41 26.17
CA LYS A 9 3.30 -24.14 25.45
C LYS A 9 3.19 -24.29 23.94
N VAL A 10 3.69 -25.40 23.38
CA VAL A 10 3.50 -25.70 21.94
C VAL A 10 2.02 -25.86 21.58
N GLY A 11 1.20 -26.40 22.49
CA GLY A 11 -0.25 -26.50 22.30
C GLY A 11 -0.96 -25.15 22.14
N TYR A 12 -0.64 -24.14 22.96
CA TYR A 12 -1.25 -22.81 22.84
C TYR A 12 -0.89 -22.11 21.53
N GLY A 13 0.33 -22.30 21.03
CA GLY A 13 0.73 -21.80 19.72
C GLY A 13 -0.09 -22.41 18.58
N MET A 14 -0.28 -23.74 18.59
CA MET A 14 -1.11 -24.43 17.59
C MET A 14 -2.58 -23.99 17.64
N ILE A 15 -3.14 -23.77 18.83
CA ILE A 15 -4.52 -23.29 18.98
C ILE A 15 -4.67 -21.88 18.40
N MET A 16 -3.72 -20.97 18.64
CA MET A 16 -3.78 -19.62 18.10
C MET A 16 -3.70 -19.61 16.56
N VAL A 17 -2.81 -20.42 15.98
CA VAL A 17 -2.72 -20.56 14.52
C VAL A 17 -4.02 -21.14 13.94
N ALA A 18 -4.57 -22.20 14.54
CA ALA A 18 -5.82 -22.80 14.10
C ALA A 18 -7.01 -21.83 14.21
N ALA A 19 -7.07 -21.03 15.29
CA ALA A 19 -8.09 -20.00 15.48
C ALA A 19 -8.01 -18.92 14.40
N SER A 20 -6.81 -18.45 14.06
CA SER A 20 -6.61 -17.47 12.98
C SER A 20 -7.07 -18.00 11.61
N LEU A 21 -6.73 -19.26 11.29
CA LEU A 21 -7.17 -19.88 10.03
C LEU A 21 -8.68 -20.11 10.00
N ALA A 22 -9.28 -20.50 11.12
CA ALA A 22 -10.74 -20.65 11.22
C ALA A 22 -11.46 -19.31 11.02
N LEU A 23 -10.93 -18.22 11.59
CA LEU A 23 -11.51 -16.88 11.44
C LEU A 23 -11.47 -16.42 9.97
N ILE A 24 -10.34 -16.59 9.29
CA ILE A 24 -10.22 -16.27 7.86
C ILE A 24 -11.20 -17.13 7.03
N GLY A 25 -11.33 -18.42 7.35
CA GLY A 25 -12.27 -19.33 6.68
C GLY A 25 -13.73 -18.91 6.86
N ILE A 26 -14.11 -18.45 8.05
CA ILE A 26 -15.45 -17.91 8.33
C ILE A 26 -15.69 -16.63 7.52
N LEU A 27 -14.70 -15.73 7.48
CA LEU A 27 -14.79 -14.47 6.73
C LEU A 27 -15.07 -14.72 5.24
N GLN A 28 -14.45 -15.76 4.66
CA GLN A 28 -14.68 -16.17 3.27
C GLN A 28 -16.12 -16.65 3.01
N LEU A 29 -16.79 -17.26 3.99
CA LEU A 29 -18.20 -17.67 3.84
C LEU A 29 -19.16 -16.47 3.80
N PHE A 30 -18.82 -15.38 4.49
CA PHE A 30 -19.63 -14.17 4.52
C PHE A 30 -19.42 -13.26 3.30
N ILE A 31 -18.18 -13.19 2.78
CA ILE A 31 -17.83 -12.34 1.62
C ILE A 31 -17.97 -13.11 0.30
N GLY A 32 -17.80 -14.44 0.32
CA GLY A 32 -17.86 -15.30 -0.87
C GLY A 32 -19.14 -15.27 -1.72
N PRO A 33 -20.35 -14.94 -1.24
CA PRO A 33 -21.51 -14.79 -2.13
C PRO A 33 -21.43 -13.55 -3.01
N ASP A 34 -20.61 -12.57 -2.64
CA ASP A 34 -20.46 -11.32 -3.37
C ASP A 34 -19.16 -11.34 -4.20
N VAL A 35 -19.29 -11.82 -5.43
CA VAL A 35 -18.18 -11.87 -6.41
C VAL A 35 -17.76 -10.47 -6.88
N LEU A 36 -18.56 -9.44 -6.61
CA LEU A 36 -18.29 -8.06 -6.94
C LEU A 36 -17.80 -7.25 -5.74
N PHE A 37 -17.69 -7.85 -4.55
CA PHE A 37 -17.25 -7.14 -3.34
C PHE A 37 -15.94 -6.35 -3.54
N GLY A 38 -14.98 -6.94 -4.27
CA GLY A 38 -13.73 -6.25 -4.62
C GLY A 38 -13.91 -5.11 -5.62
N ASP A 39 -14.80 -5.26 -6.61
CA ASP A 39 -15.11 -4.23 -7.61
C ASP A 39 -15.89 -3.07 -6.97
N ASP A 40 -16.89 -3.37 -6.13
CA ASP A 40 -17.69 -2.37 -5.43
C ASP A 40 -16.84 -1.51 -4.48
N ILE A 41 -15.91 -2.12 -3.73
CA ILE A 41 -14.98 -1.36 -2.88
C ILE A 41 -14.04 -0.47 -3.72
N GLN A 42 -13.59 -0.96 -4.87
CA GLN A 42 -12.75 -0.15 -5.75
C GLN A 42 -13.52 1.04 -6.30
N ARG A 43 -14.77 0.84 -6.78
CA ARG A 43 -15.63 1.92 -7.27
C ARG A 43 -15.92 2.97 -6.21
N GLN A 44 -16.22 2.55 -4.98
CA GLN A 44 -16.41 3.48 -3.87
C GLN A 44 -15.15 4.32 -3.59
N GLN A 45 -13.95 3.72 -3.67
CA GLN A 45 -12.72 4.48 -3.51
C GLN A 45 -12.45 5.45 -4.67
N ILE A 46 -12.84 5.08 -5.89
CA ILE A 46 -12.76 5.96 -7.06
C ILE A 46 -13.72 7.13 -6.89
N GLU A 47 -14.97 6.90 -6.49
CA GLU A 47 -15.95 7.97 -6.25
C GLU A 47 -15.46 8.97 -5.19
N VAL A 48 -14.88 8.47 -4.10
CA VAL A 48 -14.29 9.34 -3.06
C VAL A 48 -13.07 10.10 -3.59
N PHE A 49 -12.27 9.47 -4.44
CA PHE A 49 -11.13 10.14 -5.07
C PHE A 49 -11.60 11.25 -6.03
N GLU A 50 -12.59 10.99 -6.88
CA GLU A 50 -13.14 11.97 -7.82
C GLU A 50 -13.78 13.16 -7.08
N ASP A 51 -14.48 12.91 -5.98
CA ASP A 51 -15.02 13.96 -5.11
C ASP A 51 -13.90 14.80 -4.45
N CYS A 52 -12.84 14.14 -4.00
CA CYS A 52 -11.64 14.81 -3.49
C CYS A 52 -10.94 15.64 -4.57
N GLU A 53 -10.82 15.13 -5.80
CA GLU A 53 -10.22 15.83 -6.94
C GLU A 53 -11.03 17.09 -7.30
N ALA A 54 -12.36 16.99 -7.35
CA ALA A 54 -13.25 18.11 -7.64
C ALA A 54 -13.11 19.26 -6.63
N ASN A 55 -12.81 18.94 -5.37
CA ASN A 55 -12.61 19.92 -4.30
C ASN A 55 -11.13 20.34 -4.10
N GLY A 56 -10.22 19.84 -4.94
CA GLY A 56 -8.79 20.14 -4.86
C GLY A 56 -8.12 19.58 -3.60
N PHE A 57 -8.57 18.42 -3.12
CA PHE A 57 -8.03 17.69 -1.96
C PHE A 57 -8.02 18.47 -0.63
N GLN A 58 -8.90 19.48 -0.49
CA GLN A 58 -8.96 20.33 0.70
C GLN A 58 -9.67 19.67 1.90
N GLU A 59 -10.48 18.63 1.65
CA GLU A 59 -11.30 17.99 2.67
C GLU A 59 -10.50 16.95 3.47
N PRO A 60 -10.70 16.80 4.78
CA PRO A 60 -9.88 15.93 5.63
C PRO A 60 -9.90 14.45 5.22
N GLN A 61 -10.98 13.96 4.58
CA GLN A 61 -11.00 12.60 4.05
C GLN A 61 -9.99 12.36 2.92
N CYS A 62 -9.53 13.43 2.27
CA CYS A 62 -8.61 13.39 1.12
C CYS A 62 -7.13 13.32 1.53
N ALA A 63 -6.83 13.43 2.83
CA ALA A 63 -5.46 13.47 3.35
C ALA A 63 -4.61 12.23 2.98
N LYS A 64 -5.27 11.10 2.71
CA LYS A 64 -4.62 9.87 2.25
C LYS A 64 -3.85 10.07 0.93
N TRP A 65 -4.39 10.88 0.02
CA TRP A 65 -3.85 11.05 -1.33
C TRP A 65 -2.94 12.29 -1.48
N LEU A 66 -2.96 13.22 -0.53
CA LEU A 66 -2.14 14.44 -0.59
C LEU A 66 -0.64 14.15 -0.73
N ASP A 67 -0.12 13.19 0.04
CA ASP A 67 1.30 12.80 0.02
C ASP A 67 1.73 12.22 -1.34
N GLU A 68 0.86 11.38 -1.91
CA GLU A 68 1.09 10.73 -3.21
C GLU A 68 1.04 11.74 -4.35
N MET A 69 0.07 12.66 -4.32
CA MET A 69 -0.03 13.73 -5.32
C MET A 69 1.19 14.66 -5.28
N GLN A 70 1.64 15.06 -4.08
CA GLN A 70 2.86 15.86 -3.94
C GLN A 70 4.08 15.11 -4.46
N LEU A 71 4.21 13.82 -4.16
CA LEU A 71 5.30 12.99 -4.68
C LEU A 71 5.26 12.88 -6.22
N GLN A 72 4.07 12.74 -6.81
CA GLN A 72 3.91 12.73 -8.27
C GLN A 72 4.32 14.07 -8.88
N GLU A 73 3.84 15.19 -8.35
CA GLU A 73 4.21 16.52 -8.81
C GLU A 73 5.72 16.77 -8.73
N CYS A 74 6.36 16.36 -7.63
CA CYS A 74 7.82 16.45 -7.49
C CYS A 74 8.58 15.58 -8.49
N ARG A 75 8.03 14.42 -8.87
CA ARG A 75 8.63 13.54 -9.89
C ARG A 75 8.49 14.12 -11.29
N GLU A 76 7.31 14.60 -11.65
CA GLU A 76 7.06 15.22 -12.96
C GLU A 76 7.92 16.46 -13.15
N ASN A 77 8.03 17.31 -12.13
CA ASN A 77 8.85 18.51 -12.16
C ASN A 77 10.34 18.25 -11.93
N LYS A 78 10.73 17.00 -11.61
CA LYS A 78 12.11 16.62 -11.29
C LYS A 78 12.73 17.50 -10.19
N ASP A 79 11.89 18.00 -9.28
CA ASP A 79 12.26 18.97 -8.25
C ASP A 79 12.72 18.26 -6.97
N ILE A 80 13.92 18.62 -6.51
CA ILE A 80 14.56 18.10 -5.31
C ILE A 80 14.90 19.19 -4.29
N GLU A 81 14.72 20.45 -4.65
CA GLU A 81 15.21 21.60 -3.89
C GLU A 81 14.10 22.37 -3.17
N SER A 82 12.89 22.38 -3.73
CA SER A 82 11.71 23.01 -3.12
C SER A 82 11.40 22.45 -1.73
N SER A 83 10.84 23.29 -0.86
CA SER A 83 10.52 22.93 0.54
C SER A 83 9.59 21.72 0.63
N GLU A 84 8.62 21.64 -0.29
CA GLU A 84 7.63 20.57 -0.37
C GLU A 84 8.26 19.26 -0.89
N CYS A 85 9.13 19.35 -1.90
CA CYS A 85 9.75 18.18 -2.55
C CYS A 85 10.97 17.64 -1.82
N ARG A 86 11.55 18.41 -0.89
CA ARG A 86 12.73 17.99 -0.12
C ARG A 86 12.48 16.70 0.66
N LYS A 87 11.24 16.46 1.12
CA LYS A 87 10.83 15.21 1.79
C LYS A 87 10.98 13.99 0.88
N TYR A 88 10.71 14.16 -0.42
CA TYR A 88 10.66 13.08 -1.41
C TYR A 88 11.93 12.95 -2.25
N ARG A 89 12.92 13.83 -2.03
CA ARG A 89 14.16 13.92 -2.81
C ARG A 89 14.79 12.57 -3.17
N THR A 90 14.92 11.66 -2.21
CA THR A 90 15.56 10.35 -2.45
C THR A 90 14.81 9.54 -3.52
N TRP A 91 13.48 9.55 -3.48
CA TRP A 91 12.65 8.85 -4.45
C TRP A 91 12.73 9.49 -5.84
N VAL A 92 12.71 10.82 -5.90
CA VAL A 92 12.84 11.57 -7.16
C VAL A 92 14.21 11.30 -7.82
N ILE A 93 15.29 11.31 -7.05
CA ILE A 93 16.64 11.00 -7.56
C ILE A 93 16.71 9.56 -8.07
N GLN A 94 16.17 8.61 -7.33
CA GLN A 94 16.18 7.20 -7.73
C GLN A 94 15.43 6.97 -9.05
N ASP A 95 14.29 7.63 -9.24
CA ASP A 95 13.52 7.53 -10.49
C ASP A 95 14.30 8.16 -11.67
N GLN A 96 15.01 9.27 -11.44
CA GLN A 96 15.89 9.87 -12.46
C GLN A 96 17.06 8.96 -12.85
N GLU A 97 17.76 8.41 -11.86
CA GLU A 97 18.88 7.48 -12.11
C GLU A 97 18.40 6.24 -12.88
N LEU A 98 17.20 5.73 -12.56
CA LEU A 98 16.61 4.61 -13.27
C LEU A 98 16.26 4.95 -14.72
N GLU A 99 15.67 6.13 -14.97
CA GLU A 99 15.41 6.63 -16.33
C GLU A 99 16.70 6.68 -17.17
N GLU A 100 17.78 7.23 -16.61
CA GLU A 100 19.08 7.32 -17.28
C GLU A 100 19.68 5.93 -17.56
N ILE A 101 19.61 5.00 -16.61
CA ILE A 101 20.09 3.62 -16.81
C ILE A 101 19.32 2.94 -17.94
N LEU A 102 17.99 3.09 -17.98
CA LEU A 102 17.13 2.50 -19.01
C LEU A 102 17.39 3.11 -20.39
N GLU A 103 17.61 4.41 -20.47
CA GLU A 103 17.96 5.09 -21.73
C GLU A 103 19.33 4.63 -22.24
N ASN A 104 20.33 4.55 -21.36
CA ASN A 104 21.65 4.04 -21.70
C ASN A 104 21.59 2.57 -22.15
N ALA A 105 20.78 1.72 -21.52
CA ALA A 105 20.60 0.33 -21.94
C ALA A 105 20.01 0.22 -23.35
N LYS A 106 18.98 1.03 -23.67
CA LYS A 106 18.37 1.06 -25.02
C LYS A 106 19.34 1.54 -26.11
N ASN A 107 20.20 2.49 -25.79
CA ASN A 107 21.16 3.05 -26.76
C ASN A 107 22.39 2.16 -26.99
N ASN A 108 22.60 1.13 -26.15
CA ASN A 108 23.69 0.16 -26.26
C ASN A 108 23.25 -1.20 -26.86
N GLU A 109 21.98 -1.34 -27.28
CA GLU A 109 21.48 -2.40 -28.18
C GLU A 109 21.53 -1.96 -29.65
#